data_AF-A0A7V9H4J2-F1
#
_entry.id   AF-A0A7V9H4J2-F1
#
_cell.length_a   1.000
_cell.length_b   1.000
_cell.length_c   1.000
_cell.angle_alpha   90.00
_cell.angle_beta   90.00
_cell.angle_gamma   90.00
#
_symmetry.space_group_name_H-M   'P 1'
#
loop_
_entity.id
_entity.type
_entity.pdbx_description
1 polymer ?
#
loop_
_entity_poly.entity_id
_entity_poly.type
_entity_poly.pdbx_seq_one_letter_code
_entity_poly.pdbx_strand_id
1 'polypeptide(L)'
;MSLSASLVGIGIVQTLLYLFFIRAIDLYERESLRYVIPIFIWGFAVATTVSLVFNTIASITISSLAGNQTASFVTAVFVAPPVEETAKGLALLIAFIVAYVAARRRGL
;
A
#
# COMPACT_ATOMS: atom_id res chain seq x y z
N MET A 1 17.61 5.05 -19.70
CA MET A 1 16.17 4.94 -20.04
C MET A 1 15.73 3.50 -20.31
N SER A 2 16.56 2.62 -20.91
CA SER A 2 16.23 1.20 -21.09
C SER A 2 16.14 0.42 -19.77
N LEU A 3 17.12 0.58 -18.88
CA LEU A 3 17.15 -0.05 -17.55
C LEU A 3 15.92 0.26 -16.69
N SER A 4 15.46 1.52 -16.70
CA SER A 4 14.27 1.93 -15.95
C SER A 4 12.98 1.26 -16.47
N ALA A 5 12.84 1.13 -17.79
CA ALA A 5 11.68 0.47 -18.39
C ALA A 5 11.68 -1.05 -18.07
N SER A 6 12.84 -1.71 -18.12
CA SER A 6 12.98 -3.12 -17.76
C SER A 6 12.61 -3.37 -16.30
N LEU A 7 13.04 -2.51 -15.37
CA LEU A 7 12.71 -2.64 -13.94
C LEU A 7 11.21 -2.47 -13.67
N VAL A 8 10.57 -1.49 -14.33
CA VAL A 8 9.11 -1.31 -14.26
C VAL A 8 8.40 -2.55 -14.81
N GLY A 9 8.85 -3.07 -15.96
CA GLY A 9 8.29 -4.28 -16.56
C GLY A 9 8.38 -5.50 -15.63
N ILE A 10 9.54 -5.72 -15.01
CA ILE A 10 9.74 -6.79 -14.03
C ILE A 10 8.82 -6.61 -12.82
N GLY A 11 8.68 -5.39 -12.29
CA GLY A 11 7.78 -5.11 -11.17
C GLY A 11 6.31 -5.38 -11.48
N ILE A 12 5.85 -5.04 -12.69
CA ILE A 12 4.50 -5.36 -13.15
C ILE A 12 4.31 -6.87 -13.26
N VAL A 13 5.25 -7.58 -13.90
CA VAL A 13 5.20 -9.04 -14.04
C VAL A 13 5.16 -9.71 -12.66
N GLN A 14 6.03 -9.30 -11.74
CA GLN A 14 6.04 -9.80 -10.37
C GLN A 14 4.69 -9.57 -9.68
N THR A 15 4.12 -8.37 -9.79
CA THR A 15 2.81 -8.05 -9.18
C THR A 15 1.70 -8.94 -9.74
N LEU A 16 1.65 -9.12 -11.07
CA LEU A 16 0.66 -9.98 -11.72
C LEU A 16 0.81 -11.45 -11.31
N LEU A 17 2.05 -11.93 -11.20
CA LEU A 17 2.34 -13.29 -10.72
C LEU A 17 1.82 -13.49 -9.29
N TYR A 18 2.06 -12.56 -8.38
CA TYR A 18 1.55 -12.68 -7.00
C TYR A 18 0.02 -12.59 -6.93
N LEU A 19 -0.62 -11.70 -7.69
CA LEU A 19 -2.07 -11.61 -7.73
C LEU A 19 -2.71 -12.90 -8.25
N PHE A 20 -2.15 -13.47 -9.33
CA PHE A 20 -2.62 -14.74 -9.87
C PHE A 20 -2.38 -15.88 -8.90
N PHE A 21 -1.20 -15.94 -8.28
CA PHE A 21 -0.87 -16.95 -7.28
C PHE A 21 -1.84 -16.92 -6.09
N ILE A 22 -2.04 -15.75 -5.46
CA ILE A 22 -2.96 -15.59 -4.33
C ILE A 22 -4.38 -16.00 -4.73
N ARG A 23 -4.85 -15.59 -5.92
CA ARG A 23 -6.18 -15.96 -6.41
C ARG A 23 -6.29 -17.44 -6.79
N ALA A 24 -5.19 -18.09 -7.17
CA ALA A 24 -5.16 -19.51 -7.50
C ALA A 24 -5.24 -20.38 -6.24
N ILE A 25 -4.57 -19.98 -5.15
CA ILE A 25 -4.61 -20.70 -3.87
C ILE A 25 -5.92 -20.48 -3.10
N ASP A 26 -6.57 -19.33 -3.30
CA ASP A 26 -7.89 -19.05 -2.78
C ASP A 26 -8.93 -19.85 -3.58
N LEU A 27 -9.14 -21.13 -3.24
CA LEU A 27 -10.03 -22.04 -3.99
C LEU A 27 -11.46 -22.10 -3.42
N TYR A 28 -11.61 -21.89 -2.11
CA TYR A 28 -12.84 -22.22 -1.38
C TYR A 28 -13.75 -21.02 -1.16
N GLU A 29 -13.21 -19.81 -0.93
CA GLU A 29 -13.99 -18.61 -0.60
C GLU A 29 -13.55 -17.41 -1.45
N ARG A 30 -13.48 -17.64 -2.77
CA ARG A 30 -13.04 -16.63 -3.73
C ARG A 30 -13.89 -15.37 -3.64
N GLU A 31 -13.27 -14.32 -3.13
CA GLU A 31 -13.89 -13.00 -3.10
C GLU A 31 -14.13 -12.45 -4.50
N SER A 32 -15.27 -11.76 -4.64
CA SER A 32 -15.64 -11.14 -5.91
C SER A 32 -14.63 -10.04 -6.25
N LEU A 33 -14.22 -9.94 -7.52
CA LEU A 33 -13.24 -8.92 -7.96
C LEU A 33 -13.71 -7.49 -7.65
N ARG A 34 -15.01 -7.29 -7.47
CA ARG A 34 -15.60 -5.99 -7.11
C ARG A 34 -15.10 -5.47 -5.76
N TYR A 35 -14.70 -6.36 -4.85
CA TYR A 35 -14.13 -5.99 -3.55
C TYR A 35 -12.60 -5.95 -3.57
N VAL A 36 -11.97 -6.85 -4.35
CA VAL A 36 -10.51 -6.95 -4.44
C VAL A 36 -9.89 -5.76 -5.18
N ILE A 37 -10.46 -5.36 -6.32
CA ILE A 37 -9.89 -4.29 -7.16
C ILE A 37 -9.75 -2.96 -6.42
N PRO A 38 -10.78 -2.44 -5.70
CA PRO A 38 -10.64 -1.19 -4.95
C PRO A 38 -9.55 -1.23 -3.88
N ILE A 39 -9.42 -2.34 -3.13
CA ILE A 39 -8.39 -2.50 -2.10
C ILE A 39 -7.00 -2.59 -2.72
N PHE A 40 -6.87 -3.31 -3.83
CA PHE A 40 -5.62 -3.37 -4.59
C PHE A 40 -5.20 -1.97 -5.08
N ILE A 41 -6.11 -1.21 -5.69
CA ILE A 41 -5.84 0.16 -6.17
C ILE A 41 -5.47 1.07 -4.99
N TRP A 42 -6.13 0.91 -3.84
CA TRP A 42 -5.77 1.65 -2.65
C TRP A 42 -4.32 1.38 -2.24
N GLY A 43 -3.92 0.12 -2.11
CA GLY A 43 -2.55 -0.26 -1.75
C GLY A 43 -1.52 0.24 -2.76
N PHE A 44 -1.77 0.00 -4.05
CA PHE A 44 -0.86 0.33 -5.16
C PHE A 44 -0.68 1.84 -5.37
N ALA A 45 -1.77 2.60 -5.35
CA ALA A 45 -1.74 4.02 -5.71
C ALA A 45 -1.83 4.92 -4.47
N VAL A 46 -2.87 4.76 -3.66
CA VAL A 46 -3.18 5.70 -2.57
C VAL A 46 -2.17 5.56 -1.44
N ALA A 47 -2.02 4.36 -0.88
CA ALA A 47 -1.14 4.11 0.24
C ALA A 47 0.32 4.40 -0.10
N THR A 48 0.78 3.98 -1.29
CA THR A 48 2.14 4.29 -1.78
C THR A 48 2.36 5.79 -1.95
N THR A 49 1.41 6.54 -2.52
CA THR A 49 1.53 8.00 -2.69
C THR A 49 1.55 8.72 -1.35
N VAL A 50 0.67 8.34 -0.42
CA VAL A 50 0.65 8.90 0.94
C VAL A 50 1.99 8.62 1.63
N SER A 51 2.48 7.39 1.57
CA SER A 51 3.75 7.01 2.20
C SER A 51 4.92 7.78 1.60
N LEU A 52 4.94 7.96 0.28
CA LEU A 52 5.95 8.76 -0.40
C LEU A 52 6.02 10.19 0.15
N VAL A 53 4.88 10.85 0.34
CA VAL A 53 4.81 12.21 0.87
C VAL A 53 5.37 12.28 2.30
N PHE A 54 4.86 11.43 3.19
CA PHE A 54 5.27 11.45 4.61
C PHE A 54 6.73 11.04 4.80
N ASN A 55 7.19 10.00 4.10
CA ASN A 55 8.60 9.57 4.15
C ASN A 55 9.53 10.66 3.59
N THR A 56 9.11 11.39 2.56
CA THR A 56 9.90 12.50 2.01
C THR A 56 10.01 13.65 3.01
N ILE A 57 8.89 14.05 3.64
CA ILE A 57 8.89 15.11 4.66
C ILE A 57 9.77 14.73 5.85
N ALA A 58 9.67 13.48 6.32
CA ALA A 58 10.49 12.98 7.42
C ALA A 58 11.97 12.96 7.05
N SER A 59 12.31 12.46 5.86
CA SER A 59 13.70 12.43 5.36
C SER A 59 14.29 13.83 5.29
N ILE A 60 13.57 14.81 4.74
CA ILE A 60 14.01 16.22 4.68
C ILE A 60 14.24 16.77 6.09
N THR A 61 13.31 16.54 7.01
CA THR A 61 13.38 17.05 8.37
C THR A 61 14.52 16.42 9.17
N ILE A 62 14.75 15.12 9.04
CA ILE A 62 15.85 14.44 9.73
C ILE A 62 17.19 14.85 9.11
N SER A 63 17.23 15.03 7.78
CA SER A 63 18.45 15.41 7.07
C SER A 63 18.97 16.79 7.48
N SER A 64 18.07 17.73 7.78
CA SER A 64 18.44 19.07 8.23
C SER A 64 19.01 19.09 9.66
N LEU A 65 18.75 18.06 10.46
CA LEU A 65 19.19 17.96 11.86
C LEU A 65 20.41 17.05 12.04
N ALA A 66 20.44 15.91 11.33
CA ALA A 66 21.37 14.82 11.57
C ALA A 66 22.12 14.34 10.32
N GLY A 67 21.95 15.04 9.18
CA GLY A 67 22.59 14.72 7.92
C GLY A 67 21.91 13.62 7.10
N ASN A 68 22.27 13.54 5.81
CA ASN A 68 21.61 12.68 4.82
C ASN A 68 21.72 11.18 5.13
N GLN A 69 22.87 10.72 5.65
CA GLN A 69 23.09 9.31 5.93
C GLN A 69 22.19 8.82 7.07
N THR A 70 22.12 9.59 8.16
CA THR A 70 21.22 9.32 9.29
C THR A 70 19.76 9.39 8.84
N ALA A 71 19.40 10.39 8.04
CA ALA A 71 18.04 10.54 7.53
C ALA A 71 17.58 9.35 6.69
N SER A 72 18.43 8.84 5.80
CA SER A 72 18.11 7.67 4.98
C SER A 72 17.87 6.43 5.84
N PHE A 73 18.72 6.19 6.85
CA PHE A 73 18.59 5.04 7.72
C PHE A 73 17.35 5.16 8.63
N VAL A 74 17.22 6.28 9.35
CA VAL A 74 16.15 6.48 10.31
C VAL A 74 14.79 6.50 9.61
N THR A 75 14.68 7.17 8.47
CA THR A 75 13.42 7.20 7.71
C THR A 75 13.04 5.80 7.24
N ALA A 76 13.96 5.05 6.62
CA ALA A 76 13.64 3.73 6.08
C ALA A 76 13.29 2.70 7.17
N VAL A 77 13.92 2.77 8.34
CA VAL A 77 13.75 1.76 9.40
C VAL A 77 12.64 2.11 10.38
N PHE A 78 12.51 3.39 10.76
CA PHE A 78 11.61 3.80 11.85
C PHE A 78 10.39 4.58 11.39
N VAL A 79 10.47 5.29 10.26
CA VAL A 79 9.36 6.13 9.79
C VAL A 79 8.53 5.41 8.73
N ALA A 80 9.19 4.83 7.73
CA ALA A 80 8.52 4.20 6.60
C ALA A 80 7.60 3.05 7.03
N PRO A 81 8.00 2.10 7.91
CA PRO A 81 7.11 1.01 8.28
C PRO A 81 5.80 1.46 8.93
N PRO A 82 5.77 2.30 10.00
CA PRO A 82 4.51 2.71 10.58
C PRO A 82 3.67 3.58 9.63
N VAL A 83 4.29 4.43 8.81
CA VAL A 83 3.57 5.24 7.82
C VAL A 83 2.90 4.35 6.77
N GLU A 84 3.64 3.41 6.19
CA GLU A 84 3.15 2.50 5.16
C GLU A 84 2.05 1.59 5.68
N GLU A 85 2.24 0.99 6.85
CA GLU A 85 1.25 0.09 7.45
C GLU A 85 -0.01 0.85 7.90
N THR A 86 0.13 2.08 8.39
CA THR A 86 -1.04 2.92 8.69
C THR A 86 -1.80 3.30 7.42
N ALA A 87 -1.10 3.71 6.35
CA ALA A 87 -1.71 4.07 5.08
C ALA A 87 -2.45 2.89 4.42
N LYS A 88 -1.89 1.67 4.52
CA LYS A 88 -2.54 0.43 4.08
C LYS A 88 -3.71 0.07 4.98
N GLY A 89 -3.54 0.14 6.30
CA GLY A 89 -4.57 -0.18 7.30
C GLY A 89 -5.81 0.69 7.22
N LEU A 90 -5.68 1.95 6.79
CA LEU A 90 -6.81 2.84 6.53
C LEU A 90 -7.77 2.28 5.47
N ALA A 91 -7.27 1.51 4.49
CA ALA A 91 -8.13 0.84 3.50
C ALA A 91 -9.14 -0.10 4.17
N LEU A 92 -8.65 -0.89 5.14
CA LEU A 92 -9.46 -1.85 5.88
C LEU A 92 -10.46 -1.15 6.79
N LEU A 93 -10.03 -0.07 7.47
CA LEU A 93 -10.93 0.72 8.31
C LEU A 93 -12.06 1.34 7.50
N ILE A 94 -11.75 1.93 6.33
CA ILE A 94 -12.76 2.50 5.43
C ILE A 94 -13.71 1.41 4.94
N ALA A 95 -13.19 0.27 4.47
CA ALA A 95 -14.00 -0.85 4.01
C ALA A 95 -14.93 -1.37 5.11
N PHE A 96 -14.42 -1.51 6.33
CA PHE A 96 -15.19 -1.90 7.51
C PHE A 96 -16.31 -0.89 7.81
N ILE A 97 -16.01 0.41 7.85
CA ILE A 97 -17.02 1.44 8.13
C ILE A 97 -18.10 1.45 7.05
N VAL A 98 -17.73 1.36 5.77
CA VAL A 98 -18.69 1.30 4.66
C VAL A 98 -19.58 0.07 4.77
N ALA A 99 -19.00 -1.09 5.02
CA ALA A 99 -19.75 -2.34 5.21
C ALA A 99 -20.69 -2.27 6.42
N TYR A 100 -20.19 -1.74 7.55
CA TYR A 100 -20.95 -1.56 8.78
C TYR A 100 -22.16 -0.62 8.59
N VAL A 101 -21.96 0.52 7.94
CA VAL A 101 -23.04 1.47 7.64
C VAL A 101 -24.05 0.85 6.66
N ALA A 102 -23.59 0.11 5.65
CA ALA A 102 -24.47 -0.56 4.70
C ALA A 102 -25.31 -1.67 5.36
N ALA A 103 -24.74 -2.45 6.27
CA ALA A 103 -25.44 -3.48 7.03
C ALA A 103 -26.55 -2.86 7.90
N ARG A 104 -26.21 -1.81 8.64
CA ARG A 104 -27.17 -1.09 9.49
C ARG A 104 -28.33 -0.48 8.70
N ARG A 105 -28.09 -0.01 7.47
CA ARG A 105 -29.15 0.49 6.58
C ARG A 105 -30.06 -0.61 6.04
N ARG A 106 -29.60 -1.86 6.01
CA ARG A 106 -30.37 -3.03 5.55
C ARG A 106 -31.11 -3.74 6.67
N GLY A 107 -31.04 -3.23 7.91
CA GLY A 107 -31.72 -3.82 9.07
C GLY A 107 -31.11 -5.13 9.57
N LEU A 108 -29.85 -5.40 9.19
CA LEU A 108 -29.03 -6.48 9.74
C LEU A 108 -28.30 -6.01 11.01
#